data_AF-A0A4P2R1F2-F1
#
_entry.id   AF-A0A4P2R1F2-F1
#
_cell.length_a   1.000
_cell.length_b   1.000
_cell.length_c   1.000
_cell.angle_alpha   90.00
_cell.angle_beta   90.00
_cell.angle_gamma   90.00
#
_symmetry.space_group_name_H-M   'P 1'
#
loop_
_entity.id
_entity.type
_entity.pdbx_description
1 polymer ?
#
loop_
_entity_poly.entity_id
_entity_poly.type
_entity_poly.pdbx_seq_one_letter_code
_entity_poly.pdbx_strand_id
1 'polypeptide(L)'
;MALGLAAAPALADDPPGGGAAAPHAPRDGGAAAAEAPSGAAPSAAAPRSALRGAVVVAVDDASAEAARALARALYRDPALRPPIDEAAAQVLTGDPPRPDAPAAVKELAEVRRSAGRAESEPVARSLLASLGAGAGAALVVAVTTAHGHPVARVLRVAGASYAPLELGATVQRAAGGAAAPAATTADGAAAPAAATFDWPGAGAAVRALLAGDARAAGATDRAAAPPASAHAAPQRGPVGPRAGVDLTASKAPAGDQGAPAQRSMWSSPWFWGPLAGVVATGIVVLVLAQTSDGDGDTVHLRGRIAP
;
A
#
# COMPACT_ATOMS: atom_id res chain seq x y z
N MET A 1 -13.72 -39.31 -38.02
CA MET A 1 -13.14 -38.95 -39.33
C MET A 1 -12.16 -37.81 -39.11
N ALA A 2 -10.92 -38.03 -39.57
CA ALA A 2 -9.79 -37.11 -39.79
C ALA A 2 -9.56 -35.95 -38.79
N LEU A 3 -8.63 -36.18 -37.86
CA LEU A 3 -7.85 -35.16 -37.15
C LEU A 3 -6.79 -34.59 -38.12
N GLY A 4 -6.81 -33.28 -38.36
CA GLY A 4 -5.77 -32.57 -39.10
C GLY A 4 -4.80 -31.87 -38.15
N LEU A 5 -3.69 -32.53 -37.80
CA LEU A 5 -2.53 -31.89 -37.19
C LEU A 5 -1.76 -31.13 -38.29
N ALA A 6 -1.75 -29.80 -38.22
CA ALA A 6 -0.82 -28.98 -38.98
C ALA A 6 0.34 -28.56 -38.07
N ALA A 7 1.51 -29.14 -38.31
CA ALA A 7 2.77 -28.74 -37.70
C ALA A 7 3.27 -27.44 -38.37
N ALA A 8 3.53 -26.41 -37.59
CA ALA A 8 4.20 -25.19 -38.05
C ALA A 8 5.73 -25.35 -37.89
N PRO A 9 6.55 -24.99 -38.88
CA PRO A 9 8.00 -25.01 -38.75
C PRO A 9 8.50 -23.81 -37.94
N ALA A 10 9.46 -24.09 -37.05
CA ALA A 10 10.27 -23.10 -36.35
C ALA A 10 11.17 -22.36 -37.35
N LEU A 11 11.00 -21.03 -37.46
CA LEU A 11 11.97 -20.16 -38.12
C LEU A 11 12.98 -19.69 -37.06
N ALA A 12 14.22 -20.16 -37.19
CA ALA A 12 15.37 -19.60 -36.52
C ALA A 12 15.75 -18.30 -37.22
N ASP A 13 15.79 -17.19 -36.49
CA ASP A 13 16.34 -15.92 -36.95
C ASP A 13 17.67 -15.70 -36.19
N ASP A 14 18.76 -15.79 -36.95
CA ASP A 14 20.14 -15.61 -36.53
C ASP A 14 20.45 -14.11 -36.42
N PRO A 15 21.13 -13.63 -35.36
CA PRO A 15 21.50 -12.22 -35.26
C PRO A 15 22.66 -11.87 -36.22
N PRO A 16 22.55 -10.82 -37.06
CA PRO A 16 23.71 -10.30 -37.76
C PRO A 16 24.64 -9.57 -36.79
N GLY A 17 25.90 -10.00 -36.82
CA GLY A 17 26.97 -9.48 -35.99
C GLY A 17 27.54 -8.12 -36.42
N GLY A 18 28.43 -7.64 -35.56
CA GLY A 18 29.70 -7.03 -35.96
C GLY A 18 29.64 -5.66 -36.61
N GLY A 19 29.46 -4.62 -35.80
CA GLY A 19 29.70 -3.22 -36.18
C GLY A 19 30.77 -2.57 -35.31
N ALA A 20 32.01 -2.63 -35.80
CA ALA A 20 33.18 -1.78 -35.55
C ALA A 20 33.20 -0.84 -34.33
N ALA A 21 34.20 -1.06 -33.48
CA ALA A 21 34.75 -0.11 -32.53
C ALA A 21 35.21 1.19 -33.22
N ALA A 22 34.77 2.33 -32.69
CA ALA A 22 35.40 3.62 -32.92
C ALA A 22 36.02 4.11 -31.60
N PRO A 23 37.32 4.50 -31.59
CA PRO A 23 37.95 5.11 -30.42
C PRO A 23 37.44 6.55 -30.29
N HIS A 24 36.64 6.83 -29.26
CA HIS A 24 36.33 8.19 -28.88
C HIS A 24 37.42 8.74 -27.95
N ALA A 25 38.00 9.84 -28.42
CA ALA A 25 39.07 10.60 -27.83
C ALA A 25 38.76 11.11 -26.41
N PRO A 26 39.79 11.35 -25.59
CA PRO A 26 39.63 12.06 -24.31
C PRO A 26 39.21 13.50 -24.59
N ARG A 27 38.03 13.89 -24.09
CA ARG A 27 37.64 15.30 -23.99
C ARG A 27 38.21 15.85 -22.69
N ASP A 28 39.33 16.54 -22.83
CA ASP A 28 39.89 17.43 -21.83
C ASP A 28 38.93 18.59 -21.52
N GLY A 29 38.81 18.91 -20.23
CA GLY A 29 38.87 20.29 -19.75
C GLY A 29 37.70 21.20 -20.06
N GLY A 30 36.54 20.95 -19.45
CA GLY A 30 35.47 21.94 -19.30
C GLY A 30 35.07 22.04 -17.83
N ALA A 31 35.77 22.88 -17.06
CA ALA A 31 35.43 23.21 -15.68
C ALA A 31 34.11 24.01 -15.64
N ALA A 32 32.98 23.30 -15.77
CA ALA A 32 31.68 23.82 -15.40
C ALA A 32 31.60 23.76 -13.88
N ALA A 33 31.56 24.94 -13.26
CA ALA A 33 31.38 25.12 -11.84
C ALA A 33 30.21 24.26 -11.35
N ALA A 34 30.52 23.28 -10.50
CA ALA A 34 29.53 22.51 -9.78
C ALA A 34 28.76 23.46 -8.87
N GLU A 35 27.63 23.97 -9.35
CA GLU A 35 26.59 24.55 -8.51
C GLU A 35 26.18 23.45 -7.54
N ALA A 36 26.71 23.54 -6.33
CA ALA A 36 26.33 22.66 -5.23
C ALA A 36 24.80 22.69 -5.15
N PRO A 37 24.11 21.53 -5.20
CA PRO A 37 22.67 21.50 -5.05
C PRO A 37 22.35 22.14 -3.71
N SER A 38 21.82 23.37 -3.74
CA SER A 38 21.33 24.06 -2.57
C SER A 38 20.36 23.09 -1.91
N GLY A 39 20.78 22.57 -0.77
CA GLY A 39 20.03 21.61 0.03
C GLY A 39 18.71 22.27 0.40
N ALA A 40 17.69 22.03 -0.42
CA ALA A 40 16.32 22.31 -0.08
C ALA A 40 16.07 21.55 1.21
N ALA A 41 16.05 22.28 2.32
CA ALA A 41 15.82 21.73 3.63
C ALA A 41 14.60 20.81 3.53
N PRO A 42 14.69 19.56 4.02
CA PRO A 42 13.60 18.60 3.92
C PRO A 42 12.34 19.30 4.42
N SER A 43 11.40 19.50 3.50
CA SER A 43 10.14 20.19 3.77
C SER A 43 9.54 19.52 5.00
N ALA A 44 9.46 20.29 6.10
CA ALA A 44 9.03 19.78 7.39
C ALA A 44 7.70 19.05 7.17
N ALA A 45 7.73 17.71 7.33
CA ALA A 45 6.59 16.87 7.00
C ALA A 45 5.36 17.45 7.70
N ALA A 46 4.40 17.92 6.92
CA ALA A 46 3.18 18.51 7.43
C ALA A 46 2.61 17.57 8.50
N PRO A 47 2.13 18.11 9.64
CA PRO A 47 1.61 17.29 10.72
C PRO A 47 0.61 16.33 10.13
N ARG A 48 0.92 15.02 10.22
CA ARG A 48 0.12 13.92 9.69
C ARG A 48 -1.26 14.06 10.32
N SER A 49 -2.12 14.76 9.61
CA SER A 49 -3.48 15.07 10.03
C SER A 49 -4.08 13.73 10.37
N ALA A 50 -4.59 13.58 11.61
CA ALA A 50 -4.95 12.29 12.17
C ALA A 50 -5.71 11.46 11.12
N LEU A 51 -5.02 10.47 10.55
CA LEU A 51 -5.54 9.66 9.46
C LEU A 51 -6.85 9.03 9.94
N ARG A 52 -7.91 9.10 9.14
CA ARG A 52 -9.26 8.69 9.56
C ARG A 52 -9.97 7.91 8.46
N GLY A 53 -10.81 6.96 8.88
CA GLY A 53 -11.59 6.15 7.97
C GLY A 53 -10.76 5.14 7.19
N ALA A 54 -11.40 4.55 6.18
CA ALA A 54 -10.82 3.55 5.31
C ALA A 54 -11.14 3.88 3.85
N VAL A 55 -10.18 3.79 2.95
CA VAL A 55 -10.41 3.95 1.51
C VAL A 55 -10.45 2.58 0.83
N VAL A 56 -11.37 2.37 -0.12
CA VAL A 56 -11.49 1.12 -0.86
C VAL A 56 -10.84 1.29 -2.23
N VAL A 57 -9.97 0.35 -2.60
CA VAL A 57 -9.21 0.42 -3.85
C VAL A 57 -9.38 -0.89 -4.63
N ALA A 58 -9.88 -0.78 -5.86
CA ALA A 58 -9.88 -1.88 -6.82
C ALA A 58 -8.47 -2.00 -7.42
N VAL A 59 -7.77 -3.08 -7.07
CA VAL A 59 -6.39 -3.31 -7.53
C VAL A 59 -6.36 -3.61 -9.02
N ASP A 60 -7.37 -4.34 -9.51
CA ASP A 60 -7.54 -4.71 -10.91
C ASP A 60 -8.95 -4.32 -11.41
N ASP A 61 -9.14 -4.20 -12.72
CA ASP A 61 -10.43 -3.80 -13.29
C ASP A 61 -11.52 -4.88 -13.13
N ALA A 62 -11.14 -6.15 -12.99
CA ALA A 62 -12.08 -7.24 -12.71
C ALA A 62 -12.68 -7.15 -11.29
N SER A 63 -11.95 -6.55 -10.35
CA SER A 63 -12.38 -6.31 -8.96
C SER A 63 -13.28 -5.07 -8.78
N ALA A 64 -13.46 -4.25 -9.83
CA ALA A 64 -14.12 -2.94 -9.72
C ALA A 64 -15.58 -3.02 -9.23
N GLU A 65 -16.38 -3.99 -9.68
CA GLU A 65 -17.75 -4.18 -9.20
C GLU A 65 -17.81 -4.57 -7.73
N ALA A 66 -16.95 -5.51 -7.31
CA ALA A 66 -16.87 -5.96 -5.94
C ALA A 66 -16.36 -4.85 -5.01
N ALA A 67 -15.39 -4.06 -5.46
CA ALA A 67 -14.88 -2.89 -4.76
C ALA A 67 -15.94 -1.81 -4.57
N ARG A 68 -16.74 -1.50 -5.61
CA ARG A 68 -17.88 -0.58 -5.51
C ARG A 68 -18.92 -1.06 -4.50
N ALA A 69 -19.23 -2.36 -4.49
CA ALA A 69 -20.14 -2.94 -3.50
C ALA A 69 -19.58 -2.80 -2.07
N LEU A 70 -18.29 -3.06 -1.86
CA LEU A 70 -17.63 -2.91 -0.57
C LEU A 70 -17.60 -1.44 -0.11
N ALA A 71 -17.26 -0.51 -1.01
CA ALA A 71 -17.23 0.92 -0.72
C ALA A 71 -18.60 1.43 -0.26
N ARG A 72 -19.69 1.03 -0.93
CA ARG A 72 -21.06 1.36 -0.50
C ARG A 72 -21.38 0.82 0.90
N ALA A 73 -20.90 -0.38 1.24
CA ALA A 73 -21.10 -0.96 2.56
C ALA A 73 -20.31 -0.21 3.65
N LEU A 74 -19.04 0.13 3.39
CA LEU A 74 -18.18 0.83 4.35
C LEU A 74 -18.55 2.31 4.52
N TYR A 75 -18.85 3.02 3.42
CA TYR A 75 -19.07 4.48 3.45
C TYR A 75 -20.44 4.89 4.01
N ARG A 76 -21.36 3.93 4.20
CA ARG A 76 -22.58 4.14 4.99
C ARG A 76 -22.27 4.40 6.46
N ASP A 77 -21.14 3.93 6.97
CA ASP A 77 -20.69 4.21 8.33
C ASP A 77 -19.87 5.50 8.37
N PRO A 78 -20.34 6.55 9.08
CA PRO A 78 -19.62 7.82 9.17
C PRO A 78 -18.23 7.69 9.82
N ALA A 79 -18.00 6.68 10.67
CA ALA A 79 -16.69 6.45 11.28
C ALA A 79 -15.65 5.87 10.31
N LEU A 80 -16.11 5.24 9.22
CA LEU A 80 -15.25 4.64 8.20
C LEU A 80 -15.10 5.51 6.96
N ARG A 81 -15.92 6.56 6.81
CA ARG A 81 -15.89 7.44 5.65
C ARG A 81 -14.57 8.24 5.61
N PRO A 82 -13.73 8.07 4.58
CA PRO A 82 -12.54 8.89 4.39
C PRO A 82 -12.94 10.31 3.95
N PRO A 83 -12.09 11.33 4.18
CA PRO A 83 -12.34 12.71 3.79
C PRO A 83 -12.06 12.96 2.29
N ILE A 84 -12.57 12.10 1.42
CA ILE A 84 -12.45 12.21 -0.04
C ILE A 84 -13.80 12.57 -0.67
N ASP A 85 -13.74 13.18 -1.86
CA ASP A 85 -14.93 13.42 -2.66
C ASP A 85 -15.43 12.13 -3.34
N GLU A 86 -16.65 12.20 -3.87
CA GLU A 86 -17.30 11.08 -4.55
C GLU A 86 -16.57 10.69 -5.86
N ALA A 87 -15.98 11.65 -6.56
CA ALA A 87 -15.27 11.39 -7.82
C ALA A 87 -13.99 10.58 -7.59
N ALA A 88 -13.22 10.92 -6.55
CA ALA A 88 -12.05 10.17 -6.12
C ALA A 88 -12.44 8.78 -5.62
N ALA A 89 -13.53 8.66 -4.84
CA ALA A 89 -14.05 7.36 -4.40
C ALA A 89 -14.38 6.45 -5.59
N GLN A 90 -15.11 6.96 -6.59
CA GLN A 90 -15.46 6.23 -7.82
C GLN A 90 -14.21 5.73 -8.55
N VAL A 91 -13.23 6.61 -8.76
CA VAL A 91 -11.98 6.28 -9.45
C VAL A 91 -11.16 5.23 -8.69
N LEU A 92 -11.07 5.33 -7.37
CA LEU A 92 -10.38 4.34 -6.55
C LEU A 92 -11.07 2.97 -6.60
N THR A 93 -12.40 2.95 -6.72
CA THR A 93 -13.17 1.71 -6.91
C THR A 93 -13.20 1.19 -8.34
N GLY A 94 -12.48 1.81 -9.27
CA GLY A 94 -12.26 1.30 -10.63
C GLY A 94 -13.05 1.99 -11.73
N ASP A 95 -13.87 3.01 -11.43
CA ASP A 95 -14.52 3.78 -12.48
C ASP A 95 -13.47 4.63 -13.24
N PRO A 96 -13.58 4.77 -14.57
CA PRO A 96 -12.65 5.61 -15.33
C PRO A 96 -12.83 7.09 -14.93
N PRO A 97 -11.74 7.86 -14.76
CA PRO A 97 -11.86 9.28 -14.49
C PRO A 97 -12.55 9.97 -15.66
N ARG A 98 -13.45 10.92 -15.36
CA ARG A 98 -14.10 11.73 -16.40
C ARG A 98 -13.05 12.53 -17.19
N PRO A 99 -13.29 12.81 -18.49
CA PRO A 99 -12.32 13.55 -19.31
C PRO A 99 -12.03 14.96 -18.75
N ASP A 100 -13.02 15.59 -18.11
CA ASP A 100 -12.95 16.89 -17.45
C ASP A 100 -12.56 16.81 -15.95
N ALA A 101 -12.24 15.61 -15.44
CA ALA A 101 -11.86 15.45 -14.04
C ALA A 101 -10.58 16.23 -13.68
N PRO A 102 -10.45 16.71 -12.43
CA PRO A 102 -9.24 17.35 -11.94
C PRO A 102 -7.99 16.47 -12.13
N ALA A 103 -6.83 17.09 -12.33
CA ALA A 103 -5.56 16.38 -12.52
C ALA A 103 -5.27 15.37 -11.39
N ALA A 104 -5.51 15.77 -10.14
CA ALA A 104 -5.34 14.90 -8.96
C ALA A 104 -6.18 13.61 -9.04
N VAL A 105 -7.41 13.68 -9.57
CA VAL A 105 -8.27 12.48 -9.73
C VAL A 105 -7.74 11.57 -10.83
N LYS A 106 -7.19 12.13 -11.92
CA LYS A 106 -6.54 11.36 -12.99
C LYS A 106 -5.26 10.68 -12.50
N GLU A 107 -4.48 11.36 -11.67
CA GLU A 107 -3.30 10.80 -11.02
C GLU A 107 -3.66 9.65 -10.07
N LEU A 108 -4.73 9.78 -9.27
CA LEU A 108 -5.22 8.69 -8.43
C LEU A 108 -5.57 7.44 -9.26
N ALA A 109 -6.21 7.62 -10.43
CA ALA A 109 -6.51 6.52 -11.34
C ALA A 109 -5.23 5.83 -11.84
N GLU A 110 -4.19 6.60 -12.16
CA GLU A 110 -2.92 6.07 -12.65
C GLU A 110 -2.14 5.33 -11.57
N VAL A 111 -2.10 5.88 -10.34
CA VAL A 111 -1.44 5.22 -9.21
C VAL A 111 -2.18 3.94 -8.82
N ARG A 112 -3.51 3.91 -8.87
CA ARG A 112 -4.32 2.68 -8.71
C ARG A 112 -3.89 1.62 -9.72
N ARG A 113 -3.87 1.98 -11.01
CA ARG A 113 -3.47 1.05 -12.09
C ARG A 113 -2.02 0.57 -11.92
N SER A 114 -1.12 1.47 -11.52
CA SER A 114 0.28 1.14 -11.24
C SER A 114 0.41 0.15 -10.07
N ALA A 115 -0.39 0.31 -9.02
CA ALA A 115 -0.42 -0.62 -7.89
C ALA A 115 -0.87 -2.02 -8.32
N GLY A 116 -1.87 -2.13 -9.21
CA GLY A 116 -2.33 -3.40 -9.76
C GLY A 116 -1.37 -4.10 -10.72
N ARG A 117 -0.51 -3.33 -11.41
CA ARG A 117 0.52 -3.86 -12.31
C ARG A 117 1.87 -4.09 -11.65
N ALA A 118 2.01 -3.75 -10.37
CA ALA A 118 3.27 -3.88 -9.67
C ALA A 118 3.65 -5.38 -9.57
N GLU A 119 4.79 -5.74 -10.15
CA GLU A 119 5.30 -7.12 -10.16
C GLU A 119 5.69 -7.62 -8.76
N SER A 120 5.90 -6.70 -7.81
CA SER A 120 6.29 -7.04 -6.44
C SER A 120 5.30 -6.49 -5.41
N GLU A 121 4.90 -7.37 -4.49
CA GLU A 121 4.01 -7.05 -3.37
C GLU A 121 4.49 -5.87 -2.50
N PRO A 122 5.80 -5.70 -2.19
CA PRO A 122 6.26 -4.54 -1.44
C PRO A 122 6.03 -3.21 -2.18
N VAL A 123 6.18 -3.19 -3.51
CA VAL A 123 5.93 -2.00 -4.33
C VAL A 123 4.43 -1.70 -4.37
N ALA A 124 3.58 -2.70 -4.60
CA ALA A 124 2.13 -2.55 -4.55
C ALA A 124 1.67 -1.96 -3.21
N ARG A 125 2.16 -2.51 -2.08
CA ARG A 125 1.87 -1.99 -0.74
C ARG A 125 2.30 -0.55 -0.53
N SER A 126 3.48 -0.18 -1.02
CA SER A 126 3.98 1.19 -0.92
C SER A 126 3.10 2.18 -1.68
N LEU A 127 2.70 1.83 -2.91
CA LEU A 127 1.79 2.62 -3.73
C LEU A 127 0.41 2.76 -3.07
N LEU A 128 -0.14 1.66 -2.55
CA LEU A 128 -1.42 1.68 -1.82
C LEU A 128 -1.33 2.51 -0.53
N ALA A 129 -0.24 2.40 0.23
CA ALA A 129 -0.03 3.23 1.42
C ALA A 129 0.06 4.73 1.05
N SER A 130 0.75 5.05 -0.05
CA SER A 130 0.83 6.42 -0.58
C SER A 130 -0.55 6.96 -0.97
N LEU A 131 -1.37 6.16 -1.67
CA LEU A 131 -2.77 6.48 -1.98
C LEU A 131 -3.60 6.74 -0.72
N GLY A 132 -3.50 5.86 0.28
CA GLY A 132 -4.20 6.02 1.56
C GLY A 132 -3.79 7.29 2.30
N ALA A 133 -2.48 7.61 2.33
CA ALA A 133 -1.96 8.82 2.93
C ALA A 133 -2.46 10.08 2.20
N GLY A 134 -2.43 10.09 0.87
CA GLY A 134 -2.96 11.19 0.05
C GLY A 134 -4.47 11.39 0.23
N ALA A 135 -5.22 10.31 0.47
CA ALA A 135 -6.65 10.34 0.77
C ALA A 135 -6.97 10.69 2.25
N GLY A 136 -5.97 10.87 3.10
CA GLY A 136 -6.16 11.08 4.55
C GLY A 136 -6.74 9.87 5.29
N ALA A 137 -6.66 8.68 4.71
CA ALA A 137 -7.20 7.44 5.25
C ALA A 137 -6.21 6.75 6.19
N ALA A 138 -6.71 6.14 7.27
CA ALA A 138 -5.88 5.32 8.16
C ALA A 138 -5.66 3.91 7.59
N LEU A 139 -6.67 3.42 6.86
CA LEU A 139 -6.69 2.08 6.27
C LEU A 139 -6.94 2.16 4.77
N VAL A 140 -6.33 1.25 4.02
CA VAL A 140 -6.67 0.97 2.62
C VAL A 140 -7.21 -0.44 2.54
N VAL A 141 -8.38 -0.61 1.94
CA VAL A 141 -8.98 -1.91 1.68
C VAL A 141 -8.76 -2.23 0.20
N ALA A 142 -7.72 -3.01 -0.06
CA ALA A 142 -7.35 -3.43 -1.40
C ALA A 142 -8.19 -4.63 -1.81
N VAL A 143 -8.96 -4.49 -2.89
CA VAL A 143 -9.83 -5.54 -3.43
C VAL A 143 -9.17 -6.12 -4.67
N THR A 144 -9.01 -7.43 -4.69
CA THR A 144 -8.47 -8.20 -5.82
C THR A 144 -9.45 -9.32 -6.18
N THR A 145 -9.46 -9.75 -7.44
CA THR A 145 -10.21 -10.94 -7.84
C THR A 145 -9.24 -12.09 -8.09
N ALA A 146 -9.25 -13.10 -7.22
CA ALA A 146 -8.44 -14.31 -7.38
C ALA A 146 -9.36 -15.50 -7.69
N HIS A 147 -9.08 -16.22 -8.77
CA HIS A 147 -9.87 -17.41 -9.17
C HIS A 147 -11.39 -17.15 -9.27
N GLY A 148 -11.79 -15.95 -9.71
CA GLY A 148 -13.21 -15.56 -9.81
C GLY A 148 -13.87 -15.20 -8.48
N HIS A 149 -13.12 -15.16 -7.38
CA HIS A 149 -13.60 -14.77 -6.06
C HIS A 149 -12.95 -13.43 -5.65
N PRO A 150 -13.75 -12.38 -5.42
CA PRO A 150 -13.22 -11.13 -4.90
C PRO A 150 -12.85 -11.26 -3.42
N VAL A 151 -11.63 -10.84 -3.12
CA VAL A 151 -11.03 -10.84 -1.80
C VAL A 151 -10.60 -9.41 -1.47
N ALA A 152 -10.83 -8.98 -0.23
CA ALA A 152 -10.41 -7.68 0.26
C ALA A 152 -9.41 -7.83 1.41
N ARG A 153 -8.23 -7.24 1.25
CA ARG A 153 -7.14 -7.21 2.24
C ARG A 153 -6.99 -5.81 2.79
N VAL A 154 -6.86 -5.70 4.11
CA VAL A 154 -6.75 -4.38 4.77
C VAL A 154 -5.28 -4.04 5.03
N LEU A 155 -4.83 -2.91 4.50
CA LEU A 155 -3.50 -2.33 4.67
C LEU A 155 -3.57 -1.16 5.67
N ARG A 156 -2.68 -1.14 6.65
CA ARG A 156 -2.46 0.01 7.54
C ARG A 156 -1.53 1.00 6.87
N VAL A 157 -2.00 2.24 6.67
CA VAL A 157 -1.25 3.28 5.94
C VAL A 157 0.04 3.65 6.65
N ALA A 158 0.00 3.81 7.97
CA ALA A 158 1.13 4.27 8.77
C ALA A 158 2.37 3.34 8.71
N GLY A 159 2.17 2.05 8.43
CA GLY A 159 3.24 1.05 8.38
C GLY A 159 3.37 0.31 7.06
N ALA A 160 2.56 0.66 6.05
CA ALA A 160 2.44 -0.07 4.77
C ALA A 160 2.36 -1.60 4.96
N SER A 161 1.65 -2.04 6.00
CA SER A 161 1.57 -3.45 6.41
C SER A 161 0.13 -3.93 6.33
N TYR A 162 -0.05 -5.15 5.83
CA TYR A 162 -1.37 -5.78 5.85
C TYR A 162 -1.74 -6.17 7.28
N ALA A 163 -2.95 -5.83 7.69
CA ALA A 163 -3.58 -6.41 8.85
C ALA A 163 -3.87 -7.90 8.56
N PRO A 164 -3.89 -8.76 9.59
CA PRO A 164 -4.31 -10.16 9.46
C PRO A 164 -5.84 -10.25 9.35
N LEU A 165 -6.41 -9.51 8.39
CA LEU A 165 -7.83 -9.50 8.08
C LEU A 165 -8.00 -9.61 6.57
N GLU A 166 -8.68 -10.67 6.19
CA GLU A 166 -9.13 -10.93 4.83
C GLU A 166 -10.65 -11.04 4.85
N LEU A 167 -11.29 -10.33 3.93
CA LEU A 167 -12.73 -10.34 3.76
C LEU A 167 -13.01 -11.02 2.41
N GLY A 168 -13.92 -11.99 2.39
CA GLY A 168 -14.41 -12.59 1.15
C GLY A 168 -15.79 -12.03 0.82
N ALA A 169 -16.05 -11.69 -0.44
CA ALA A 169 -17.41 -11.36 -0.85
C ALA A 169 -18.21 -12.64 -1.10
N THR A 170 -19.50 -12.58 -0.77
CA THR A 170 -20.46 -13.57 -1.25
C THR A 170 -20.93 -13.15 -2.64
N VAL A 171 -20.85 -14.06 -3.60
CA VAL A 171 -21.24 -13.81 -4.99
C VAL A 171 -22.62 -14.40 -5.22
N GLN A 172 -23.61 -13.55 -5.45
CA GLN A 172 -24.93 -13.96 -5.90
C GLN A 172 -25.01 -13.77 -7.40
N ARG A 173 -24.89 -14.88 -8.14
CA ARG A 173 -25.19 -14.90 -9.56
C ARG A 173 -26.70 -15.02 -9.71
N ALA A 174 -27.32 -14.12 -10.46
CA ALA A 174 -28.75 -14.22 -10.76
C ALA A 174 -29.03 -15.61 -11.33
N ALA A 175 -29.79 -16.43 -10.60
CA ALA A 175 -30.17 -17.75 -11.07
C ALA A 175 -30.93 -17.57 -12.39
N GLY A 176 -30.41 -18.15 -13.47
CA GLY A 176 -30.83 -17.92 -14.85
C GLY A 176 -32.23 -18.42 -15.21
N GLY A 177 -33.23 -18.18 -14.35
CA GLY A 177 -34.59 -18.69 -14.48
C GLY A 177 -35.58 -17.76 -15.17
N ALA A 178 -35.24 -16.49 -15.36
CA ALA A 178 -36.04 -15.57 -16.18
C ALA A 178 -35.09 -14.84 -17.10
N ALA A 179 -35.16 -15.17 -18.40
CA ALA A 179 -34.41 -14.51 -19.45
C ALA A 179 -34.73 -13.01 -19.46
N ALA A 180 -34.02 -12.23 -18.63
CA ALA A 180 -33.86 -10.82 -18.89
C ALA A 180 -33.28 -10.72 -20.30
N PRO A 181 -33.86 -9.90 -21.19
CA PRO A 181 -33.40 -9.79 -22.57
C PRO A 181 -31.90 -9.51 -22.54
N ALA A 182 -31.11 -10.42 -23.12
CA ALA A 182 -29.67 -10.31 -23.14
C ALA A 182 -29.33 -8.96 -23.78
N ALA A 183 -28.82 -8.04 -22.96
CA ALA A 183 -28.31 -6.78 -23.47
C ALA A 183 -27.13 -7.14 -24.37
N THR A 184 -27.38 -7.10 -25.67
CA THR A 184 -26.36 -7.38 -26.67
C THR A 184 -25.52 -6.12 -26.76
N THR A 185 -24.23 -6.22 -26.43
CA THR A 185 -23.31 -5.13 -26.74
C THR A 185 -23.24 -4.97 -28.27
N ALA A 186 -22.81 -3.79 -28.73
CA ALA A 186 -22.71 -3.48 -30.17
C ALA A 186 -21.86 -4.50 -30.95
N ASP A 187 -20.97 -5.21 -30.26
CA ASP A 187 -20.07 -6.23 -30.83
C ASP A 187 -20.66 -7.65 -30.85
N GLY A 188 -21.92 -7.84 -30.41
CA GLY A 188 -22.58 -9.15 -30.42
C GLY A 188 -22.10 -10.12 -29.32
N ALA A 189 -21.12 -9.75 -28.50
CA ALA A 189 -20.68 -10.54 -27.35
C ALA A 189 -21.74 -10.49 -26.23
N ALA A 190 -22.10 -11.65 -25.67
CA ALA A 190 -22.96 -11.69 -24.51
C ALA A 190 -22.27 -10.98 -23.32
N ALA A 191 -22.86 -9.89 -22.82
CA ALA A 191 -22.36 -9.25 -21.61
C ALA A 191 -22.37 -10.29 -20.46
N PRO A 192 -21.29 -10.37 -19.66
CA PRO A 192 -21.26 -11.27 -18.52
C PRO A 192 -22.46 -10.97 -17.60
N ALA A 193 -23.13 -12.02 -17.13
CA ALA A 193 -24.28 -11.87 -16.24
C ALA A 193 -23.85 -11.07 -15.00
N ALA A 194 -24.55 -9.96 -14.74
CA ALA A 194 -24.24 -9.08 -13.62
C ALA A 194 -24.23 -9.88 -12.30
N ALA A 195 -23.07 -9.94 -11.67
CA ALA A 195 -22.93 -10.54 -10.35
C ALA A 195 -23.25 -9.50 -9.28
N THR A 196 -24.01 -9.91 -8.25
CA THR A 196 -24.17 -9.07 -7.06
C THR A 196 -23.21 -9.54 -5.99
N PHE A 197 -22.46 -8.60 -5.41
CA PHE A 197 -21.49 -8.87 -4.35
C PHE A 197 -22.00 -8.35 -3.01
N ASP A 198 -22.00 -9.20 -1.99
CA ASP A 198 -22.29 -8.80 -0.60
C ASP A 198 -21.10 -9.11 0.31
N TRP A 199 -20.87 -8.21 1.29
CA TRP A 199 -19.69 -8.17 2.14
C TRP A 199 -20.10 -8.26 3.62
N PRO A 200 -20.60 -9.43 4.07
CA PRO A 200 -21.18 -9.56 5.40
C PRO A 200 -20.14 -9.27 6.48
N GLY A 201 -20.46 -8.36 7.39
CA GLY A 201 -19.61 -8.02 8.53
C GLY A 201 -18.38 -7.14 8.22
N ALA A 202 -18.13 -6.77 6.95
CA ALA A 202 -16.96 -5.99 6.56
C ALA A 202 -16.83 -4.67 7.33
N GLY A 203 -17.93 -3.91 7.48
CA GLY A 203 -17.94 -2.65 8.23
C GLY A 203 -17.54 -2.84 9.70
N ALA A 204 -18.07 -3.86 10.37
CA ALA A 204 -17.73 -4.14 11.77
C ALA A 204 -16.26 -4.54 11.94
N ALA A 205 -15.74 -5.39 11.03
CA ALA A 205 -14.35 -5.84 11.06
C ALA A 205 -13.35 -4.69 10.82
N VAL A 206 -13.60 -3.85 9.81
CA VAL A 206 -12.75 -2.69 9.51
C VAL A 206 -12.81 -1.66 10.64
N ARG A 207 -13.98 -1.42 11.22
CA ARG A 207 -14.13 -0.52 12.38
C ARG A 207 -13.35 -1.02 13.59
N ALA A 208 -13.38 -2.33 13.86
CA ALA A 208 -12.61 -2.93 14.95
C ALA A 208 -11.10 -2.73 14.76
N LEU A 209 -10.59 -2.87 13.53
CA LEU A 209 -9.18 -2.59 13.20
C LEU A 209 -8.82 -1.12 13.43
N LEU A 210 -9.66 -0.19 12.96
CA LEU A 210 -9.45 1.25 13.10
C LEU A 210 -9.42 1.68 14.58
N ALA A 211 -10.31 1.12 15.40
CA ALA A 211 -10.31 1.34 16.84
C ALA A 211 -9.05 0.75 17.52
N GLY A 212 -8.53 -0.37 17.01
CA GLY A 212 -7.27 -0.95 17.47
C GLY A 212 -6.06 -0.03 17.21
N ASP A 213 -5.98 0.58 16.03
CA ASP A 213 -4.91 1.54 15.70
C ASP A 213 -4.92 2.76 16.60
N ALA A 214 -6.10 3.33 16.86
CA ALA A 214 -6.23 4.48 17.74
C ALA A 214 -5.75 4.17 19.17
N ARG A 215 -6.00 2.96 19.67
CA ARG A 215 -5.50 2.51 20.98
C ARG A 215 -3.99 2.31 20.99
N ALA A 216 -3.43 1.72 19.92
CA ALA A 216 -1.98 1.53 19.80
C ALA A 216 -1.23 2.88 19.76
N ALA A 217 -1.74 3.84 18.99
CA ALA A 217 -1.18 5.19 18.92
C ALA A 217 -1.28 5.96 20.26
N GLY A 218 -2.41 5.84 20.97
CA GLY A 218 -2.56 6.45 22.29
C GLY A 218 -1.66 5.83 23.37
N ALA A 219 -1.29 4.56 23.23
CA ALA A 219 -0.37 3.89 24.16
C ALA A 219 1.08 4.39 24.00
N THR A 220 1.53 4.67 22.77
CA THR A 220 2.87 5.22 22.52
C THR A 220 3.03 6.64 23.05
N ASP A 221 2.00 7.48 22.90
CA ASP A 221 2.03 8.84 23.45
C ASP A 221 2.05 8.85 24.99
N ARG A 222 1.33 7.92 25.62
CA ARG A 222 1.34 7.79 27.08
C ARG A 222 2.68 7.27 27.61
N ALA A 223 3.36 6.39 26.88
CA ALA A 223 4.69 5.90 27.27
C ALA A 223 5.79 6.97 27.10
N ALA A 224 5.62 7.91 26.17
CA ALA A 224 6.57 9.00 25.95
C ALA A 224 6.41 10.16 26.95
N ALA A 225 5.27 10.27 27.64
CA ALA A 225 5.13 11.20 28.75
C ALA A 225 6.00 10.69 29.93
N PRO A 226 7.09 11.39 30.31
CA PRO A 226 7.90 10.97 31.45
C PRO A 226 6.99 10.86 32.68
N PRO A 227 7.10 9.78 33.49
CA PRO A 227 6.27 9.62 34.67
C PRO A 227 6.48 10.87 35.53
N ALA A 228 5.43 11.68 35.65
CA ALA A 228 5.44 12.85 36.49
C ALA A 228 5.96 12.40 37.85
N SER A 229 7.14 12.92 38.21
CA SER A 229 7.85 12.51 39.41
C SER A 229 6.90 12.64 40.58
N ALA A 230 6.50 11.50 41.15
CA ALA A 230 5.79 11.44 42.40
C ALA A 230 6.75 11.89 43.49
N HIS A 231 6.92 13.21 43.60
CA HIS A 231 7.63 13.90 44.66
C HIS A 231 6.65 14.87 45.30
N ALA A 232 5.80 14.34 46.18
CA ALA A 232 5.20 15.10 47.26
C ALA A 232 4.83 14.12 48.38
N ALA A 233 5.86 13.63 49.07
CA ALA A 233 5.69 13.24 50.46
C ALA A 233 5.23 14.49 51.23
N PRO A 234 4.15 14.44 52.02
CA PRO A 234 3.80 15.56 52.89
C PRO A 234 4.84 15.63 54.00
N GLN A 235 5.86 16.48 53.85
CA GLN A 235 6.66 16.92 54.99
C GLN A 235 5.76 17.79 55.87
N ARG A 236 5.20 17.16 56.92
CA ARG A 236 4.76 17.89 58.10
C ARG A 236 6.01 18.37 58.84
N GLY A 237 6.39 19.62 58.60
CA GLY A 237 7.35 20.35 59.43
C GLY A 237 6.63 21.32 60.39
N PRO A 238 7.17 21.54 61.61
CA PRO A 238 6.61 22.46 62.60
C PRO A 238 7.00 23.92 62.32
N VAL A 239 6.19 24.83 62.87
CA VAL A 239 6.22 26.29 62.75
C VAL A 239 7.48 26.91 63.39
N GLY A 240 8.11 27.87 62.69
CA GLY A 240 9.13 28.78 63.23
C GLY A 240 9.33 30.04 62.36
N PRO A 241 9.72 31.21 62.92
CA PRO A 241 9.41 32.52 62.35
C PRO A 241 10.50 33.16 61.45
N ARG A 242 10.02 34.12 60.64
CA ARG A 242 10.66 35.05 59.68
C ARG A 242 12.10 35.53 59.92
N ALA A 243 12.88 35.54 58.83
CA ALA A 243 13.72 36.63 58.30
C ALA A 243 14.11 36.20 56.86
N GLY A 244 14.03 36.95 55.76
CA GLY A 244 14.27 38.37 55.57
C GLY A 244 15.65 38.59 54.95
N VAL A 245 15.89 38.17 53.69
CA VAL A 245 17.06 38.60 52.89
C VAL A 245 16.75 38.53 51.38
N ASP A 246 16.71 39.70 50.74
CA ASP A 246 16.91 39.92 49.31
C ASP A 246 18.38 39.68 48.94
N LEU A 247 18.69 38.84 47.95
CA LEU A 247 19.96 38.91 47.20
C LEU A 247 19.82 38.36 45.77
N THR A 248 19.81 39.31 44.83
CA THR A 248 20.61 39.38 43.59
C THR A 248 20.60 38.22 42.57
N ALA A 249 20.12 38.60 41.39
CA ALA A 249 20.47 38.17 40.03
C ALA A 249 21.70 37.27 39.88
N SER A 250 21.50 36.12 39.23
CA SER A 250 22.57 35.33 38.63
C SER A 250 22.23 35.07 37.16
N LYS A 251 22.93 35.81 36.30
CA LYS A 251 22.96 35.65 34.83
C LYS A 251 23.85 34.45 34.52
N ALA A 252 23.30 33.41 33.90
CA ALA A 252 24.03 32.24 33.42
C ALA A 252 24.02 32.19 31.88
N PRO A 253 25.08 31.67 31.25
CA PRO A 253 25.39 31.88 29.84
C PRO A 253 24.60 30.96 28.89
N ALA A 254 24.33 31.48 27.70
CA ALA A 254 23.92 30.70 26.54
C ALA A 254 25.05 29.73 26.15
N GLY A 255 24.88 28.46 26.53
CA GLY A 255 25.71 27.34 26.08
C GLY A 255 24.91 26.52 25.07
N ASP A 256 25.26 26.68 23.80
CA ASP A 256 24.82 25.87 22.68
C ASP A 256 25.43 24.47 22.82
N GLN A 257 24.71 23.56 23.49
CA GLN A 257 25.05 22.13 23.50
C GLN A 257 24.32 21.46 22.35
N GLY A 258 25.03 21.35 21.22
CA GLY A 258 24.65 20.50 20.11
C GLY A 258 24.45 19.07 20.61
N ALA A 259 23.19 18.64 20.70
CA ALA A 259 22.84 17.26 20.95
C ALA A 259 23.46 16.38 19.84
N PRO A 260 24.20 15.30 20.18
CA PRO A 260 24.67 14.38 19.16
C PRO A 260 23.44 13.79 18.46
N ALA A 261 23.29 14.11 17.18
CA ALA A 261 22.27 13.52 16.34
C ALA A 261 22.34 11.99 16.52
N GLN A 262 21.30 11.43 17.15
CA GLN A 262 21.11 10.00 17.27
C GLN A 262 21.06 9.42 15.85
N ARG A 263 22.21 8.94 15.37
CA ARG A 263 22.30 8.18 14.13
C ARG A 263 21.49 6.92 14.36
N SER A 264 20.31 6.85 13.74
CA SER A 264 19.47 5.67 13.76
C SER A 264 20.28 4.49 13.24
N MET A 265 20.48 3.48 14.10
CA MET A 265 21.31 2.28 13.87
C MET A 265 20.95 1.51 12.57
N TRP A 266 19.77 1.80 12.02
CA TRP A 266 19.19 1.27 10.78
C TRP A 266 19.83 1.82 9.50
N SER A 267 20.64 2.88 9.60
CA SER A 267 21.27 3.56 8.45
C SER A 267 22.65 3.01 8.10
N SER A 268 23.12 1.97 8.79
CA SER A 268 24.42 1.35 8.52
C SER A 268 24.34 0.45 7.29
N PRO A 269 25.16 0.66 6.24
CA PRO A 269 25.20 -0.18 5.03
C PRO A 269 25.46 -1.66 5.32
N TRP A 270 26.07 -1.98 6.46
CA TRP A 270 26.37 -3.35 6.88
C TRP A 270 25.15 -4.14 7.35
N PHE A 271 24.06 -3.47 7.74
CA PHE A 271 22.82 -4.15 8.13
C PHE A 271 22.13 -4.84 6.94
N TRP A 272 22.29 -4.30 5.73
CA TRP A 272 21.66 -4.84 4.51
C TRP A 272 22.48 -5.92 3.81
N GLY A 273 23.76 -6.05 4.12
CA GLY A 273 24.67 -7.01 3.48
C GLY A 273 24.20 -8.47 3.51
N PRO A 274 23.72 -9.01 4.66
CA PRO A 274 23.27 -10.40 4.74
C PRO A 274 21.93 -10.66 4.04
N LEU A 275 21.05 -9.66 3.96
CA LEU A 275 19.70 -9.82 3.39
C LEU A 275 19.74 -10.01 1.86
N ALA A 276 20.74 -9.43 1.19
CA ALA A 276 20.97 -9.62 -0.24
C ALA A 276 21.41 -11.05 -0.60
N GLY A 277 22.06 -11.78 0.33
CA GLY A 277 22.54 -13.14 0.09
C GLY A 277 21.43 -14.20 0.00
N VAL A 278 20.34 -14.05 0.76
CA VAL A 278 19.26 -15.05 0.84
C VAL A 278 18.34 -15.04 -0.39
N VAL A 279 18.21 -13.89 -1.07
CA VAL A 279 17.39 -13.78 -2.29
C VAL A 279 18.02 -14.57 -3.45
N ALA A 280 19.35 -14.63 -3.54
CA ALA A 280 20.03 -15.37 -4.60
C ALA A 280 19.87 -16.89 -4.46
N THR A 281 19.84 -17.43 -3.24
CA THR A 281 19.70 -18.89 -3.02
C THR A 281 18.24 -19.35 -3.06
N GLY A 282 17.29 -18.49 -2.68
CA GLY A 282 15.85 -18.81 -2.71
C GLY A 282 15.24 -18.92 -4.11
N ILE A 283 15.83 -18.25 -5.11
CA ILE A 283 15.33 -18.28 -6.50
C ILE A 283 15.61 -19.62 -7.20
N VAL A 284 16.59 -20.40 -6.74
CA VAL A 284 16.96 -21.67 -7.39
C VAL A 284 15.99 -22.81 -7.07
N VAL A 285 15.24 -22.74 -5.96
CA VAL A 285 14.33 -23.83 -5.54
C VAL A 285 12.91 -23.66 -6.12
N LEU A 286 12.56 -22.50 -6.67
CA LEU A 286 11.21 -22.19 -7.16
C LEU A 286 11.06 -22.22 -8.69
N VAL A 287 11.81 -23.09 -9.39
CA VAL A 287 11.68 -23.28 -10.85
C VAL A 287 11.59 -24.76 -11.23
N LEU A 288 10.80 -25.55 -10.49
CA LEU A 288 10.44 -26.92 -10.92
C LEU A 288 8.98 -27.29 -10.64
N ALA A 289 8.07 -26.32 -10.67
CA ALA A 289 6.64 -26.58 -10.79
C ALA A 289 6.23 -26.37 -12.26
N GLN A 290 6.53 -27.36 -13.10
CA GLN A 290 5.99 -27.40 -14.46
C GLN A 290 4.48 -27.64 -14.38
N THR A 291 3.69 -26.62 -14.72
CA THR A 291 2.27 -26.79 -15.06
C THR A 291 2.20 -27.38 -16.46
N SER A 292 1.85 -28.67 -16.59
CA SER A 292 1.46 -29.21 -17.89
C SER A 292 0.07 -28.69 -18.22
N ASP A 293 -0.07 -27.92 -19.30
CA ASP A 293 -1.36 -27.57 -19.88
C ASP A 293 -2.11 -28.85 -20.25
N GLY A 294 -3.15 -29.14 -19.48
CA GLY A 294 -4.09 -30.23 -19.72
C GLY A 294 -5.47 -29.63 -19.77
N ASP A 295 -6.03 -29.60 -20.98
CA ASP A 295 -7.38 -29.14 -21.30
C ASP A 295 -8.42 -29.83 -20.38
N GLY A 296 -9.20 -29.04 -19.63
CA GLY A 296 -10.38 -29.51 -18.86
C GLY A 296 -10.31 -29.41 -17.33
N ASP A 297 -10.67 -28.24 -16.81
CA ASP A 297 -11.38 -27.92 -15.54
C ASP A 297 -10.98 -28.57 -14.20
N THR A 298 -9.86 -29.27 -14.10
CA THR A 298 -9.39 -29.82 -12.81
C THR A 298 -7.87 -29.81 -12.67
N VAL A 299 -7.36 -29.00 -11.74
CA VAL A 299 -5.95 -28.97 -11.35
C VAL A 299 -5.70 -30.00 -10.26
N HIS A 300 -5.06 -31.12 -10.61
CA HIS A 300 -4.62 -32.12 -9.63
C HIS A 300 -3.20 -31.81 -9.14
N LEU A 301 -3.07 -31.32 -7.91
CA LEU A 301 -1.77 -31.16 -7.25
C LEU A 301 -1.31 -32.49 -6.66
N ARG A 302 -0.28 -33.10 -7.24
CA ARG A 302 0.34 -34.33 -6.72
C ARG A 302 1.68 -34.02 -6.04
N GLY A 303 1.68 -33.87 -4.73
CA GLY A 303 2.91 -33.77 -3.93
C GLY A 303 3.53 -35.15 -3.69
N ARG A 304 4.84 -35.29 -3.98
CA ARG A 304 5.66 -36.44 -3.56
C ARG A 304 6.60 -35.96 -2.46
N ILE A 305 6.54 -36.60 -1.29
CA ILE A 305 7.54 -36.43 -0.24
C ILE A 305 8.59 -37.51 -0.48
N ALA A 306 9.82 -37.13 -0.79
CA ALA A 306 10.95 -38.06 -0.80
C ALA A 306 11.32 -38.41 0.66
N PRO A 307 11.62 -39.68 0.96
CA PRO A 307 12.04 -40.11 2.30
C PRO A 307 13.41 -39.55 2.69
#